data_AF-A0A496QPY4-F1
#
_entry.id   AF-A0A496QPY4-F1
#
_cell.length_a   1.000
_cell.length_b   1.000
_cell.length_c   1.000
_cell.angle_alpha   90.00
_cell.angle_beta   90.00
_cell.angle_gamma   90.00
#
_symmetry.space_group_name_H-M   'P 1'
#
loop_
_entity.id
_entity.type
_entity.pdbx_description
1 polymer ?
#
loop_
_entity_poly.entity_id
_entity_poly.type
_entity_poly.pdbx_seq_one_letter_code
_entity_poly.pdbx_strand_id
1 'polypeptide(L)' 'MVDTLMPNKYFHSLLIQMHKELPQITFFYEQRSDLSIDQMLILKNAGMNFTQVGIESLSTNILNLINSCIILL' A
#
# COMPACT_ATOMS: atom_id res chain seq x y z
N MET A 1 -5.54 -0.77 -18.24
CA MET A 1 -5.34 0.16 -17.12
C MET A 1 -3.91 -0.04 -16.66
N VAL A 2 -3.11 1.01 -16.51
CA VAL A 2 -1.71 0.89 -16.06
C VAL A 2 -1.72 1.16 -14.56
N ASP A 3 -1.21 0.21 -13.77
CA ASP A 3 -1.08 0.40 -12.33
C ASP A 3 0.00 1.43 -12.06
N THR A 4 -0.41 2.62 -11.63
CA THR A 4 0.52 3.69 -11.27
C THR A 4 0.83 3.60 -9.79
N LEU A 5 2.11 3.44 -9.48
CA LEU A 5 2.58 3.46 -8.10
C LEU A 5 2.60 4.88 -7.57
N MET A 6 2.04 5.07 -6.38
CA MET A 6 2.11 6.34 -5.67
C MET A 6 3.56 6.65 -5.30
N PRO A 7 4.09 7.83 -5.66
CA PRO A 7 5.44 8.22 -5.25
C PRO A 7 5.55 8.32 -3.73
N ASN A 8 6.63 7.78 -3.15
CA ASN A 8 6.86 7.79 -1.69
C ASN A 8 6.77 9.18 -1.05
N LYS A 9 7.28 10.22 -1.73
CA LYS A 9 7.18 11.60 -1.23
C LYS A 9 5.72 12.03 -1.05
N TYR A 10 4.88 11.68 -2.03
CA TYR A 10 3.46 11.99 -2.00
C TYR A 10 2.71 11.12 -1.01
N PHE A 11 3.14 9.86 -0.82
CA PHE A 11 2.63 8.95 0.20
C PHE A 11 2.57 9.59 1.58
N HIS A 12 3.70 10.09 2.05
CA HIS A 12 3.74 10.74 3.35
C HIS A 12 2.97 12.06 3.37
N SER A 13 3.21 12.95 2.40
CA SER A 13 2.60 14.29 2.45
C SER A 13 1.07 14.22 2.37
N LEU A 14 0.53 13.42 1.46
CA LEU A 14 -0.92 13.31 1.26
C LEU A 14 -1.60 12.66 2.47
N LEU A 15 -1.13 11.48 2.89
CA LEU A 15 -1.83 10.72 3.94
C LEU A 15 -1.79 11.44 5.30
N ILE A 16 -0.68 12.12 5.59
CA ILE A 16 -0.59 12.97 6.78
C ILE A 16 -1.58 14.15 6.70
N GLN A 17 -1.73 14.76 5.52
CA GLN A 17 -2.69 15.85 5.33
C GLN A 17 -4.13 15.36 5.41
N MET A 18 -4.44 14.21 4.82
CA MET A 18 -5.78 13.58 4.90
C MET A 18 -6.18 13.30 6.35
N HIS A 19 -5.28 12.76 7.17
CA HIS A 19 -5.54 12.55 8.60
C HIS A 19 -5.92 13.85 9.33
N LYS A 20 -5.31 14.98 8.96
CA LYS A 20 -5.53 16.28 9.60
C LYS A 20 -6.80 16.98 9.11
N GLU A 21 -7.02 16.97 7.80
CA GLU A 21 -8.05 17.80 7.16
C GLU A 21 -9.36 17.06 6.93
N LEU A 22 -9.32 15.72 6.88
CA LEU A 22 -10.47 14.86 6.61
C LEU A 22 -10.68 13.87 7.77
N PRO A 23 -10.94 14.37 8.99
CA PRO A 23 -11.18 13.48 10.13
C PRO A 23 -12.37 12.57 9.84
N GLN A 24 -12.23 11.28 10.18
CA GLN A 24 -13.25 10.22 10.00
C GLN A 24 -13.54 9.82 8.55
N ILE A 25 -12.72 10.23 7.57
CA ILE A 25 -12.82 9.66 6.23
C ILE A 25 -12.54 8.15 6.26
N THR A 26 -13.23 7.41 5.41
CA THR A 26 -12.86 6.04 5.07
C THR A 26 -12.66 5.95 3.57
N PHE A 27 -11.54 5.38 3.16
CA PHE A 27 -11.26 5.15 1.74
C PHE A 27 -10.60 3.80 1.52
N PHE A 28 -10.65 3.36 0.28
CA PHE A 28 -9.99 2.17 -0.22
C PHE A 28 -8.91 2.58 -1.22
N TYR A 29 -7.74 1.99 -1.10
CA TYR A 29 -6.66 2.17 -2.06
C TYR A 29 -5.85 0.88 -2.13
N GLU A 30 -5.67 0.33 -3.32
CA GLU A 30 -4.89 -0.90 -3.52
C GLU A 30 -3.40 -0.63 -3.30
N GLN A 31 -2.72 -1.59 -2.67
CA GLN A 31 -1.32 -1.47 -2.26
C GLN A 31 -0.46 -2.59 -2.83
N ARG A 32 0.84 -2.33 -2.93
CA ARG A 32 1.83 -3.38 -3.10
C ARG A 32 2.01 -4.14 -1.79
N SER A 33 2.50 -5.38 -1.90
CA SER A 33 2.76 -6.27 -0.77
C SER A 33 4.04 -5.96 0.00
N ASP A 34 4.85 -4.98 -0.44
CA ASP A 34 6.11 -4.57 0.19
C ASP A 34 5.98 -3.41 1.19
N LEU A 35 4.77 -3.17 1.72
CA LEU A 35 4.52 -2.15 2.75
C LEU A 35 5.22 -2.46 4.07
N SER A 36 5.86 -1.45 4.65
CA SER A 36 6.35 -1.52 6.03
C SER A 36 5.20 -1.33 7.04
N ILE A 37 5.44 -1.75 8.29
CA ILE A 37 4.50 -1.54 9.40
C ILE A 37 4.22 -0.04 9.61
N ASP A 38 5.26 0.81 9.52
CA ASP A 38 5.11 2.26 9.67
C ASP A 38 4.22 2.85 8.57
N GLN A 39 4.37 2.38 7.33
CA GLN A 39 3.52 2.79 6.22
C GLN A 39 2.06 2.34 6.43
N MET A 40 1.84 1.13 6.95
CA MET A 40 0.50 0.66 7.32
C MET A 40 -0.15 1.53 8.39
N LEU A 41 0.61 1.96 9.40
CA LEU A 41 0.10 2.86 10.45
C LEU A 41 -0.31 4.22 9.88
N ILE A 42 0.47 4.78 8.96
CA ILE A 42 0.13 6.03 8.28
C ILE A 42 -1.18 5.90 7.51
N LEU A 43 -1.34 4.81 6.74
CA LEU A 43 -2.56 4.55 6.00
C LEU A 43 -3.77 4.37 6.92
N LYS A 44 -3.62 3.62 8.01
CA LYS A 44 -4.67 3.41 9.01
C LYS A 44 -5.12 4.74 9.61
N ASN A 45 -4.17 5.59 10.00
CA ASN A 45 -4.46 6.91 10.56
C ASN A 45 -5.14 7.83 9.53
N ALA A 46 -4.78 7.74 8.26
CA ALA A 46 -5.42 8.50 7.19
C ALA A 46 -6.89 8.10 6.94
N GLY A 47 -7.35 6.95 7.46
CA GLY A 47 -8.71 6.46 7.29
C GLY A 47 -8.82 5.21 6.42
N MET A 48 -7.71 4.60 6.01
CA MET A 48 -7.75 3.35 5.25
C MET A 48 -8.02 2.18 6.21
N ASN A 49 -9.23 1.67 6.19
CA ASN A 49 -9.68 0.59 7.09
C ASN A 49 -9.59 -0.80 6.45
N PHE A 50 -9.59 -0.87 5.13
CA PHE A 50 -9.47 -2.08 4.34
C PHE A 50 -8.68 -1.77 3.06
N THR A 51 -7.91 -2.75 2.58
CA THR A 51 -7.08 -2.63 1.39
C THR A 51 -7.00 -3.97 0.69
N GLN A 52 -6.74 -3.94 -0.61
CA GLN A 52 -6.28 -5.09 -1.35
C GLN A 52 -4.79 -4.96 -1.56
N VAL A 53 -4.10 -6.09 -1.50
CA VAL A 53 -2.67 -6.18 -1.74
C VAL A 53 -2.43 -7.12 -2.90
N GLY A 54 -1.64 -6.68 -3.89
CA GLY A 54 -1.19 -7.55 -4.97
C GLY A 54 -0.20 -8.59 -4.45
N ILE A 55 -0.70 -9.81 -4.19
CA ILE A 55 0.14 -10.95 -3.78
C ILE A 55 0.74 -11.64 -5.02
N GLU A 56 -0.01 -11.66 -6.13
CA GLU A 56 0.33 -12.25 -7.43
C GLU A 56 0.51 -13.78 -7.45
N SER A 57 1.27 -14.35 -6.52
CA SER A 57 1.50 -15.79 -6.41
C SER A 57 1.91 -16.19 -5.00
N LEU A 58 1.63 -17.45 -4.64
CA LEU A 58 2.18 -18.07 -3.43
C LEU A 58 3.50 -18.81 -3.68
N SER A 59 3.97 -18.86 -4.93
CA SER A 59 5.23 -19.53 -5.30
C SER A 59 6.35 -18.50 -5.46
N THR A 60 7.38 -18.60 -4.63
CA THR A 60 8.59 -17.76 -4.71
C THR A 60 9.24 -17.81 -6.10
N ASN A 61 9.23 -18.96 -6.76
CA ASN A 61 9.76 -19.10 -8.12
C ASN A 61 8.96 -18.25 -9.12
N ILE A 62 7.63 -18.21 -8.99
CA ILE A 62 6.79 -17.38 -9.85
C ILE A 62 6.98 -15.90 -9.54
N LEU A 63 7.02 -15.52 -8.25
CA LEU A 63 7.25 -14.13 -7.83
C LEU A 63 8.57 -13.56 -8.39
N ASN A 64 9.64 -14.37 -8.37
CA ASN A 64 10.93 -14.00 -8.94
C ASN A 64 10.87 -13.79 -10.46
N LEU A 65 10.06 -14.57 -11.19
CA LEU A 65 9.91 -14.42 -12.65
C LEU A 65 9.17 -13.13 -13.02
N ILE A 66 8.19 -12.72 -12.21
CA ILE A 66 7.43 -11.49 -12.43
C ILE A 66 8.06 -10.25 -11.77
N ASN A 67 9.26 -10.39 -11.19
CA ASN A 67 9.98 -9.34 -10.46
C ASN A 67 9.13 -8.69 -9.34
N SER A 68 8.27 -9.47 -8.69
CA SER A 68 7.60 -9.01 -7.48
C SER A 68 8.60 -9.14 -6.32
N CYS A 69 8.94 -8.03 -5.65
CA CYS A 69 9.99 -7.96 -4.61
C CYS A 69 9.64 -8.69 -3.29
N ILE A 70 8.73 -9.66 -3.31
CA ILE A 70 8.24 -10.36 -2.11
C ILE A 70 8.72 -11.81 -2.12
N ILE A 71 9.22 -12.24 -0.96
CA ILE A 71 9.53 -13.64 -0.66
C ILE A 71 8.53 -14.10 0.41
N LEU A 72 7.73 -15.09 0.10
CA LEU A 72 6.95 -15.82 1.10
C LEU A 72 7.91 -16.77 1.83
N LEU A 73 8.06 -16.55 3.14
CA LEU A 73 8.86 -17.39 4.05
C LEU A 73 8.17 -18.71 4.38
#